data_AF-A0A0C9VZF3-F1
#
_entry.id   AF-A0A0C9VZF3-F1
#
_cell.length_a   1.000
_cell.length_b   1.000
_cell.length_c   1.000
_cell.angle_alpha   90.00
_cell.angle_beta   90.00
_cell.angle_gamma   90.00
#
_symmetry.space_group_name_H-M   'P 1'
#
loop_
_entity.id
_entity.type
_entity.pdbx_description
1 polymer ?
#
loop_
_entity_poly.entity_id
_entity_poly.type
_entity_poly.pdbx_seq_one_letter_code
_entity_poly.pdbx_strand_id
1 'polypeptide(L)'
;MRYLHERTQEIIAHLRETGEIPVIDDIAMGLDYLGPVLDSDIKENDIVLMVSLDGAQLYEHKDSNCWIYVWIIVNLAPDKRYRKVYVHPSSFIPGPNKPKNLDSFLCVSMHHISALQKEGLKIWDADRNAVFCSDLYLLFPTADGPGLVYWDGMVGHSGKNGCRIYCGIREAYAENLKELISSPNQAQYDQRKTKTGITKAPLILGLNPSRSLGIPYCMTTDTMHLASNLSDLLISLWHGMIDCNATDDTDDWDWAVLSAGKTWDTYGVSVHMAGSHLLGSFGTQPHNIAEKLTSGYKTWEFELYTSRVGFKSCVNTASITAETTFYLYPVIVQIEHLTVPEPDEGECP
;
A
#
# COMPACT_ATOMS: atom_id res chain seq x y z
N MET A 1 -21.18 2.68 -10.05
CA MET A 1 -21.28 1.55 -9.10
C MET A 1 -21.34 0.17 -9.76
N ARG A 2 -21.60 0.05 -11.07
CA ARG A 2 -21.67 -1.26 -11.76
C ARG A 2 -20.34 -1.81 -12.25
N TYR A 3 -19.35 -0.94 -12.48
CA TYR A 3 -18.04 -1.30 -13.02
C TYR A 3 -17.44 -2.56 -12.38
N LEU A 4 -17.36 -2.61 -11.05
CA LEU A 4 -16.72 -3.74 -10.37
C LEU A 4 -17.45 -5.05 -10.66
N HIS A 5 -18.78 -5.06 -10.64
CA HIS A 5 -19.54 -6.25 -10.96
C HIS A 5 -19.37 -6.66 -12.43
N GLU A 6 -19.50 -5.72 -13.36
CA GLU A 6 -19.36 -5.96 -14.80
C GLU A 6 -17.97 -6.53 -15.12
N ARG A 7 -16.92 -5.87 -14.64
CA ARG A 7 -15.53 -6.32 -14.80
C ARG A 7 -15.30 -7.72 -14.20
N THR A 8 -15.89 -8.00 -13.05
CA THR A 8 -15.81 -9.33 -12.43
C THR A 8 -16.49 -10.41 -13.27
N GLN A 9 -17.64 -10.13 -13.90
CA GLN A 9 -18.29 -11.09 -14.79
C GLN A 9 -17.44 -11.38 -16.03
N GLU A 10 -16.80 -10.36 -16.61
CA GLU A 10 -15.84 -10.54 -17.72
C GLU A 10 -14.68 -11.44 -17.32
N ILE A 11 -14.08 -11.18 -16.15
CA ILE A 11 -12.94 -11.97 -15.63
C ILE A 11 -13.36 -13.42 -15.37
N ILE A 12 -14.52 -13.64 -14.75
CA ILE A 12 -15.03 -15.00 -14.49
C ILE A 12 -15.32 -15.74 -15.80
N ALA A 13 -15.91 -15.06 -16.80
CA ALA A 13 -16.15 -15.65 -18.12
C ALA A 13 -14.84 -16.06 -18.79
N HIS A 14 -13.86 -15.15 -18.80
CA HIS A 14 -12.53 -15.42 -19.35
C HIS A 14 -11.85 -16.60 -18.63
N LEU A 15 -11.85 -16.60 -17.29
CA LEU A 15 -11.29 -17.68 -16.49
C LEU A 15 -11.90 -19.05 -16.80
N ARG A 16 -13.20 -19.11 -17.09
CA ARG A 16 -13.88 -20.35 -17.49
C ARG A 16 -13.45 -20.84 -18.87
N GLU A 17 -13.09 -19.93 -19.76
CA GLU A 17 -12.68 -20.24 -21.13
C GLU A 17 -11.20 -20.62 -21.22
N THR A 18 -10.33 -19.88 -20.54
CA THR A 18 -8.87 -20.00 -20.68
C THR A 18 -8.21 -20.72 -19.51
N GLY A 19 -8.84 -20.74 -18.33
CA GLY A 19 -8.23 -21.24 -17.09
C GLY A 19 -7.20 -20.28 -16.48
N GLU A 20 -7.02 -19.08 -17.04
CA GLU A 20 -5.98 -18.14 -16.65
C GLU A 20 -6.54 -16.76 -16.33
N ILE A 21 -5.95 -16.08 -15.34
CA ILE A 21 -6.14 -14.64 -15.15
C ILE A 21 -5.06 -13.97 -16.00
N PRO A 22 -5.42 -13.01 -16.87
CA PRO A 22 -4.43 -12.27 -17.67
C PRO A 22 -3.59 -11.34 -16.77
N VAL A 23 -3.00 -10.30 -17.35
CA VAL A 23 -2.26 -9.27 -16.59
C VAL A 23 -3.18 -8.67 -15.52
N ILE A 24 -2.75 -8.73 -14.25
CA ILE A 24 -3.46 -8.15 -13.11
C ILE A 24 -3.40 -6.62 -13.21
N ASP A 25 -4.51 -6.00 -13.57
CA ASP A 25 -4.63 -4.54 -13.79
C ASP A 25 -5.58 -3.85 -12.78
N ASP A 26 -6.40 -4.60 -12.07
CA ASP A 26 -7.35 -4.09 -11.07
C ASP A 26 -7.58 -5.12 -9.94
N ILE A 27 -8.11 -4.62 -8.83
CA ILE A 27 -8.55 -5.39 -7.65
C ILE A 27 -9.50 -6.52 -8.04
N ALA A 28 -10.32 -6.33 -9.09
CA ALA A 28 -11.25 -7.33 -9.59
C ALA A 28 -10.58 -8.65 -10.02
N MET A 29 -9.27 -8.62 -10.32
CA MET A 29 -8.48 -9.79 -10.71
C MET A 29 -7.76 -10.46 -9.52
N GLY A 30 -7.80 -9.86 -8.33
CA GLY A 30 -7.17 -10.40 -7.14
C GLY A 30 -7.98 -11.54 -6.53
N LEU A 31 -7.33 -12.63 -6.14
CA LEU A 31 -7.98 -13.77 -5.46
C LEU A 31 -8.66 -13.38 -4.15
N ASP A 32 -8.11 -12.40 -3.43
CA ASP A 32 -8.69 -11.88 -2.19
C ASP A 32 -10.06 -11.21 -2.39
N TYR A 33 -10.37 -10.76 -3.61
CA TYR A 33 -11.68 -10.25 -4.00
C TYR A 33 -12.52 -11.31 -4.75
N LEU A 34 -11.92 -12.04 -5.69
CA LEU A 34 -12.62 -13.07 -6.46
C LEU A 34 -13.13 -14.22 -5.58
N GLY A 35 -12.37 -14.64 -4.57
CA GLY A 35 -12.79 -15.69 -3.62
C GLY A 35 -14.14 -15.37 -2.98
N PRO A 36 -14.29 -14.24 -2.27
CA PRO A 36 -15.57 -13.81 -1.71
C PRO A 36 -16.72 -13.66 -2.73
N VAL A 37 -16.43 -13.30 -3.99
CA VAL A 37 -17.45 -13.29 -5.05
C VAL A 37 -17.90 -14.70 -5.40
N LEU A 38 -16.96 -15.63 -5.58
CA LEU A 38 -17.24 -17.03 -5.90
C LEU A 38 -17.96 -17.74 -4.76
N ASP A 39 -17.64 -17.38 -3.52
CA ASP A 39 -18.30 -17.88 -2.30
C ASP A 39 -19.67 -17.21 -2.04
N SER A 40 -20.08 -16.25 -2.87
CA SER A 40 -21.33 -15.48 -2.75
C SER A 40 -21.42 -14.58 -1.51
N ASP A 41 -20.28 -14.28 -0.88
CA ASP A 41 -20.15 -13.28 0.19
C ASP A 41 -20.24 -11.85 -0.37
N ILE A 42 -19.81 -11.63 -1.62
CA ILE A 42 -19.99 -10.37 -2.38
C ILE A 42 -20.98 -10.60 -3.53
N LYS A 43 -22.06 -9.83 -3.56
CA LYS A 43 -23.12 -9.89 -4.58
C LYS A 43 -23.07 -8.69 -5.52
N GLU A 44 -23.86 -8.74 -6.60
CA GLU A 44 -23.94 -7.68 -7.63
C GLU A 44 -24.10 -6.27 -7.05
N ASN A 45 -25.00 -6.12 -6.07
CA ASN A 45 -25.40 -4.81 -5.56
C ASN A 45 -24.65 -4.40 -4.29
N ASP A 46 -23.67 -5.18 -3.84
CA ASP A 46 -22.93 -4.90 -2.62
C ASP A 46 -21.87 -3.82 -2.84
N ILE A 47 -21.66 -3.01 -1.80
CA ILE A 47 -20.65 -1.95 -1.80
C ILE A 47 -19.38 -2.51 -1.19
N VAL A 48 -18.31 -2.49 -1.97
CA VAL A 48 -16.98 -2.94 -1.57
C VAL A 48 -16.15 -1.71 -1.18
N LEU A 49 -15.66 -1.72 0.05
CA LEU A 49 -14.94 -0.63 0.66
C LEU A 49 -13.47 -0.96 0.86
N MET A 50 -12.65 0.06 0.64
CA MET A 50 -11.27 0.12 1.11
C MET A 50 -11.13 1.34 2.02
N VAL A 51 -10.38 1.21 3.10
CA VAL A 51 -10.06 2.32 4.01
C VAL A 51 -8.57 2.60 3.94
N SER A 52 -8.20 3.86 3.93
CA SER A 52 -6.79 4.28 4.01
C SER A 52 -6.63 5.23 5.18
N LEU A 53 -5.57 5.02 5.96
CA LEU A 53 -5.23 5.78 7.14
C LEU A 53 -3.77 6.19 7.04
N ASP A 54 -3.49 7.49 7.18
CA ASP A 54 -2.13 7.98 7.22
C ASP A 54 -1.98 9.27 8.04
N GLY A 55 -0.76 9.52 8.50
CA GLY A 55 -0.33 10.82 9.00
C GLY A 55 0.01 11.75 7.85
N ALA A 56 -0.59 12.93 7.82
CA ALA A 56 -0.32 13.97 6.84
C ALA A 56 0.35 15.19 7.51
N GLN A 57 1.39 15.71 6.88
CA GLN A 57 2.01 16.97 7.27
C GLN A 57 1.39 18.11 6.45
N LEU A 58 0.85 19.13 7.13
CA LEU A 58 0.19 20.24 6.45
C LEU A 58 1.22 21.24 5.87
N TYR A 59 1.02 21.60 4.59
CA TYR A 59 2.02 22.30 3.76
C TYR A 59 2.50 23.65 4.33
N GLU A 60 1.60 24.42 4.94
CA GLU A 60 1.91 25.77 5.47
C GLU A 60 2.57 25.73 6.84
N HIS A 61 2.41 24.63 7.59
CA HIS A 61 2.95 24.45 8.93
C HIS A 61 3.56 23.06 9.05
N LYS A 62 4.86 22.94 8.72
CA LYS A 62 5.63 21.70 8.87
C LYS A 62 5.64 21.14 10.30
N ASP A 63 5.26 21.94 11.30
CA ASP A 63 5.11 21.50 12.69
C ASP A 63 3.74 20.86 12.98
N SER A 64 2.77 20.95 12.05
CA SER A 64 1.42 20.42 12.20
C SER A 64 1.26 19.13 11.42
N ASN A 65 1.43 18.01 12.13
CA ASN A 65 0.93 16.72 11.64
C ASN A 65 -0.56 16.60 11.97
N CYS A 66 -1.34 16.01 11.09
CA CYS A 66 -2.66 15.49 11.39
C CYS A 66 -2.75 14.04 10.91
N TRP A 67 -3.75 13.31 11.37
CA TRP A 67 -4.04 11.98 10.84
C TRP A 67 -5.38 12.03 10.14
N ILE A 68 -5.44 11.41 8.97
CA ILE A 68 -6.64 11.39 8.14
C ILE A 68 -6.90 9.93 7.80
N TYR A 69 -8.18 9.54 7.85
CA TYR A 69 -8.59 8.33 7.17
C TYR A 69 -9.74 8.59 6.21
N VAL A 70 -9.67 7.90 5.09
CA VAL A 70 -10.54 8.07 3.93
C VAL A 70 -11.16 6.74 3.55
N TRP A 71 -12.36 6.80 3.01
CA TRP A 71 -13.06 5.68 2.40
C TRP A 71 -12.93 5.75 0.88
N ILE A 72 -12.62 4.60 0.28
CA ILE A 72 -12.51 4.42 -1.17
C ILE A 72 -13.55 3.37 -1.56
N ILE A 73 -14.39 3.72 -2.53
CA ILE A 73 -15.42 2.83 -3.06
C ILE A 73 -14.84 2.05 -4.23
N VAL A 74 -14.57 0.77 -4.01
CA VAL A 74 -13.94 -0.12 -5.00
C VAL A 74 -14.88 -0.38 -6.18
N ASN A 75 -16.19 -0.19 -6.02
CA ASN A 75 -17.18 -0.34 -7.10
C ASN A 75 -16.99 0.65 -8.27
N LEU A 76 -16.23 1.73 -8.11
CA LEU A 76 -15.92 2.69 -9.17
C LEU A 76 -14.73 2.21 -10.00
N ALA A 77 -14.59 2.61 -11.26
CA ALA A 77 -13.44 2.22 -12.09
C ALA A 77 -12.11 2.79 -11.56
N PRO A 78 -10.94 2.15 -11.82
CA PRO A 78 -9.62 2.60 -11.33
C PRO A 78 -9.30 4.05 -11.68
N ASP A 79 -9.67 4.48 -12.89
CA ASP A 79 -9.50 5.85 -13.37
C ASP A 79 -10.34 6.88 -12.58
N LYS A 80 -11.34 6.43 -11.81
CA LYS A 80 -12.23 7.27 -11.00
C LYS A 80 -11.97 7.14 -9.51
N ARG A 81 -11.87 5.91 -8.96
CA ARG A 81 -11.94 5.66 -7.50
C ARG A 81 -10.86 6.37 -6.67
N TYR A 82 -9.75 6.76 -7.29
CA TYR A 82 -8.65 7.50 -6.65
C TYR A 82 -8.64 9.00 -6.95
N ARG A 83 -9.56 9.52 -7.79
CA ARG A 83 -9.66 10.96 -7.99
C ARG A 83 -10.22 11.60 -6.73
N LYS A 84 -9.70 12.78 -6.39
CA LYS A 84 -10.07 13.55 -5.17
C LYS A 84 -11.58 13.67 -4.94
N VAL A 85 -12.37 13.80 -6.01
CA VAL A 85 -13.84 13.95 -5.94
C VAL A 85 -14.57 12.67 -5.51
N TYR A 86 -13.93 11.49 -5.61
CA TYR A 86 -14.48 10.19 -5.27
C TYR A 86 -13.83 9.55 -4.02
N VAL A 87 -12.79 10.17 -3.47
CA VAL A 87 -12.19 9.76 -2.19
C VAL A 87 -12.92 10.47 -1.07
N HIS A 88 -13.54 9.71 -0.16
CA HIS A 88 -14.40 10.26 0.87
C HIS A 88 -13.65 10.42 2.20
N PRO A 89 -13.31 11.64 2.62
CA PRO A 89 -12.70 11.84 3.92
C PRO A 89 -13.69 11.49 5.03
N SER A 90 -13.26 10.63 5.96
CA SER A 90 -14.11 10.18 7.06
C SER A 90 -13.86 11.00 8.33
N SER A 91 -12.59 11.18 8.69
CA SER A 91 -12.22 11.93 9.90
C SER A 91 -10.86 12.59 9.77
N PHE A 92 -10.70 13.67 10.52
CA PHE A 92 -9.46 14.41 10.69
C PHE A 92 -9.11 14.43 12.17
N ILE A 93 -7.95 13.88 12.52
CA ILE A 93 -7.47 13.80 13.88
C ILE A 93 -6.34 14.84 14.02
N PRO A 94 -6.52 15.86 14.87
CA PRO A 94 -5.51 16.89 15.05
C PRO A 94 -4.25 16.30 15.69
N GLY A 95 -3.06 16.70 15.22
CA GLY A 95 -1.80 16.40 15.90
C GLY A 95 -1.41 17.50 16.89
N PRO A 96 -0.12 17.84 17.01
CA PRO A 96 1.01 17.48 16.13
C PRO A 96 1.58 16.08 16.37
N ASN A 97 1.10 15.40 17.41
CA ASN A 97 1.58 14.07 17.80
C ASN A 97 0.66 12.97 17.27
N LYS A 98 1.23 11.77 17.09
CA LYS A 98 0.44 10.57 16.79
C LYS A 98 -0.65 10.35 17.86
N PRO A 99 -1.87 9.95 17.47
CA PRO A 99 -2.93 9.65 18.43
C PRO A 99 -2.49 8.57 19.41
N LYS A 100 -2.67 8.81 20.71
CA LYS A 100 -2.37 7.80 21.75
C LYS A 100 -3.28 6.59 21.62
N ASN A 101 -4.54 6.82 21.28
CA ASN A 101 -5.53 5.79 21.02
C ASN A 101 -6.24 6.11 19.71
N LEU A 102 -5.84 5.45 18.63
CA LEU A 102 -6.47 5.66 17.33
C LEU A 102 -7.87 5.01 17.27
N ASP A 103 -8.07 3.92 18.01
CA ASP A 103 -9.33 3.17 18.01
C ASP A 103 -10.51 4.03 18.47
N SER A 104 -10.30 5.00 19.38
CA SER A 104 -11.37 5.91 19.79
C SER A 104 -11.93 6.76 18.63
N PHE A 105 -11.13 7.00 17.59
CA PHE A 105 -11.55 7.74 16.39
C PHE A 105 -12.11 6.81 15.31
N LEU A 106 -11.63 5.58 15.22
CA LEU A 106 -12.08 4.58 14.24
C LEU A 106 -13.37 3.86 14.67
N CYS A 107 -13.60 3.73 15.98
CA CYS A 107 -14.70 2.96 16.56
C CYS A 107 -16.06 3.38 16.01
N VAL A 108 -16.33 4.68 15.89
CA VAL A 108 -17.61 5.19 15.38
C VAL A 108 -17.84 4.75 13.93
N SER A 109 -16.82 4.83 13.08
CA SER A 109 -16.95 4.42 11.68
C SER A 109 -17.13 2.91 11.56
N MET A 110 -16.36 2.13 12.31
CA MET A 110 -16.50 0.65 12.31
C MET A 110 -17.83 0.20 12.90
N HIS A 111 -18.37 0.93 13.87
CA HIS A 111 -19.70 0.70 14.41
C HIS A 111 -20.78 0.87 13.33
N HIS A 112 -20.72 1.94 12.53
CA HIS A 112 -21.67 2.14 11.42
C HIS A 112 -21.55 1.04 10.35
N ILE A 113 -20.33 0.64 9.99
CA ILE A 113 -20.15 -0.50 9.06
C ILE A 113 -20.75 -1.77 9.65
N SER A 114 -20.47 -2.09 10.92
CA SER A 114 -21.03 -3.28 11.60
C SER A 114 -22.56 -3.25 11.66
N ALA A 115 -23.16 -2.08 11.91
CA ALA A 115 -24.62 -1.93 11.92
C ALA A 115 -25.22 -2.17 10.52
N LEU A 116 -24.66 -1.56 9.49
CA LEU A 116 -25.10 -1.77 8.10
C LEU A 116 -24.81 -3.20 7.61
N GLN A 117 -23.77 -3.86 8.13
CA GLN A 117 -23.49 -5.28 7.90
C GLN A 117 -24.48 -6.22 8.59
N LYS A 118 -25.32 -5.73 9.51
CA LYS A 118 -26.38 -6.51 10.15
C LYS A 118 -27.75 -6.20 9.55
N GLU A 119 -28.00 -4.93 9.28
CA GLU A 119 -29.32 -4.44 8.84
C GLU A 119 -29.47 -4.39 7.32
N GLY A 120 -28.36 -4.24 6.60
CA GLY A 120 -28.31 -3.94 5.18
C GLY A 120 -28.64 -2.47 4.87
N LEU A 121 -28.07 -1.95 3.79
CA LEU A 121 -28.30 -0.59 3.32
C LEU A 121 -29.35 -0.59 2.20
N LYS A 122 -30.56 -0.09 2.49
CA LYS A 122 -31.61 0.06 1.48
C LYS A 122 -31.32 1.27 0.57
N ILE A 123 -31.23 1.02 -0.72
CA ILE A 123 -30.92 2.03 -1.75
C ILE A 123 -32.03 2.03 -2.78
N TRP A 124 -32.50 3.21 -3.15
CA TRP A 124 -33.36 3.40 -4.32
C TRP A 124 -32.50 3.77 -5.53
N ASP A 125 -32.52 2.93 -6.55
CA ASP A 125 -31.90 3.18 -7.84
C ASP A 125 -32.92 3.82 -8.77
N ALA A 126 -32.73 5.10 -9.07
CA ALA A 126 -33.60 5.85 -9.98
C ALA A 126 -33.50 5.35 -11.43
N ASP A 127 -32.34 4.85 -11.87
CA ASP A 127 -32.12 4.34 -13.24
C ASP A 127 -32.90 3.04 -13.45
N ARG A 128 -32.85 2.13 -12.47
CA ARG A 128 -33.61 0.86 -12.50
C ARG A 128 -35.05 1.01 -11.98
N ASN A 129 -35.40 2.17 -11.43
CA ASN A 129 -36.63 2.41 -10.67
C ASN A 129 -36.93 1.29 -9.66
N ALA A 130 -35.92 0.89 -8.89
CA ALA A 130 -36.00 -0.26 -8.00
C ALA A 130 -35.35 0.04 -6.64
N VAL A 131 -35.86 -0.60 -5.59
CA VAL A 131 -35.22 -0.59 -4.27
C VAL A 131 -34.50 -1.91 -4.08
N PHE A 132 -33.21 -1.85 -3.73
CA PHE A 132 -32.43 -3.01 -3.37
C PHE A 132 -31.76 -2.81 -2.01
N CYS A 133 -31.29 -3.90 -1.41
CA CYS A 133 -30.50 -3.87 -0.19
C CYS A 133 -29.06 -4.21 -0.54
N SER A 134 -28.13 -3.33 -0.20
CA SER A 134 -26.68 -3.53 -0.33
C SER A 134 -26.10 -3.95 1.00
N ASP A 135 -25.29 -4.99 1.00
CA ASP A 135 -24.36 -5.26 2.08
C ASP A 135 -23.08 -4.42 1.86
N LEU A 136 -22.34 -4.14 2.93
CA LEU A 136 -21.03 -3.48 2.85
C LEU A 136 -19.93 -4.48 3.14
N TYR A 137 -19.03 -4.66 2.18
CA TYR A 137 -17.89 -5.54 2.28
C TYR A 137 -16.61 -4.74 2.51
N LEU A 138 -15.92 -4.93 3.65
CA LEU A 138 -14.61 -4.32 3.88
C LEU A 138 -13.52 -5.21 3.28
N LEU A 139 -12.91 -4.77 2.18
CA LEU A 139 -11.88 -5.55 1.50
C LEU A 139 -10.49 -5.28 2.10
N PHE A 140 -10.01 -4.04 2.02
CA PHE A 140 -8.67 -3.69 2.47
C PHE A 140 -8.68 -2.51 3.44
N PRO A 141 -8.18 -2.68 4.66
CA PRO A 141 -7.59 -1.60 5.41
C PRO A 141 -6.13 -1.38 4.98
N THR A 142 -5.83 -0.16 4.56
CA THR A 142 -4.52 0.23 4.03
C THR A 142 -3.88 1.29 4.93
N ALA A 143 -2.56 1.18 5.09
CA ALA A 143 -1.70 2.11 5.80
C ALA A 143 -0.24 1.80 5.40
N ASP A 144 0.67 2.70 5.73
CA ASP A 144 2.11 2.42 5.65
C ASP A 144 2.52 1.32 6.66
N GLY A 145 3.74 0.78 6.52
CA GLY A 145 4.24 -0.29 7.39
C GLY A 145 4.09 0.02 8.90
N PRO A 146 4.51 1.21 9.38
CA PRO A 146 4.24 1.68 10.73
C PRO A 146 2.75 1.75 11.12
N GLY A 147 1.87 2.18 10.22
CA GLY A 147 0.44 2.38 10.45
C GLY A 147 -0.40 1.10 10.44
N LEU A 148 0.06 0.02 9.78
CA LEU A 148 -0.67 -1.27 9.75
C LEU A 148 -0.97 -1.84 11.13
N VAL A 149 -0.17 -1.51 12.15
CA VAL A 149 -0.39 -1.89 13.57
C VAL A 149 -1.78 -1.53 14.09
N TYR A 150 -2.40 -0.48 13.52
CA TYR A 150 -3.72 -0.03 13.93
C TYR A 150 -4.84 -0.91 13.38
N TRP A 151 -4.58 -1.60 12.27
CA TRP A 151 -5.53 -2.50 11.61
C TRP A 151 -5.39 -3.95 12.06
N ASP A 152 -4.17 -4.44 12.28
CA ASP A 152 -3.92 -5.83 12.66
C ASP A 152 -3.68 -6.04 14.17
N GLY A 153 -3.50 -4.97 14.94
CA GLY A 153 -3.22 -5.04 16.37
C GLY A 153 -1.86 -5.67 16.71
N MET A 154 -0.96 -5.85 15.75
CA MET A 154 0.35 -6.46 15.95
C MET A 154 1.41 -5.42 16.39
N VAL A 155 2.56 -5.88 16.89
CA VAL A 155 3.70 -5.03 17.25
C VAL A 155 4.25 -4.29 16.02
N GLY A 156 5.00 -3.19 16.20
CA GLY A 156 5.58 -2.44 15.09
C GLY A 156 6.48 -3.26 14.16
N HIS A 157 6.85 -2.69 13.02
CA HIS A 157 7.60 -3.35 11.95
C HIS A 157 8.96 -3.94 12.39
N SER A 158 9.60 -3.40 13.42
CA SER A 158 10.84 -3.96 14.02
C SER A 158 10.59 -5.02 15.09
N GLY A 159 9.33 -5.39 15.35
CA GLY A 159 8.98 -6.38 16.36
C GLY A 159 9.04 -7.82 15.86
N LYS A 160 8.56 -8.76 16.69
CA LYS A 160 8.61 -10.21 16.43
C LYS A 160 8.14 -10.62 15.03
N ASN A 161 7.09 -9.97 14.53
CA ASN A 161 6.49 -10.25 13.23
C ASN A 161 6.43 -8.97 12.39
N GLY A 162 7.58 -8.53 11.86
CA GLY A 162 7.67 -7.35 11.01
C GLY A 162 6.93 -7.51 9.68
N CYS A 163 7.01 -8.70 9.07
CA CYS A 163 6.23 -9.03 7.89
C CYS A 163 4.78 -9.38 8.29
N ARG A 164 3.81 -8.74 7.64
CA ARG A 164 2.37 -8.94 7.90
C ARG A 164 1.68 -9.92 6.95
N ILE A 165 2.36 -10.27 5.86
CA ILE A 165 1.74 -10.97 4.73
C ILE A 165 2.30 -12.38 4.56
N TYR A 166 3.62 -12.58 4.70
CA TYR A 166 4.27 -13.82 4.23
C TYR A 166 4.86 -14.71 5.31
N CYS A 167 5.53 -14.17 6.34
CA CYS A 167 6.41 -14.94 7.23
C CYS A 167 5.72 -15.89 8.25
N GLY A 168 4.72 -16.68 7.83
CA GLY A 168 4.01 -17.67 8.64
C GLY A 168 3.03 -17.06 9.65
N ILE A 169 2.77 -15.76 9.55
CA ILE A 169 1.81 -15.08 10.42
C ILE A 169 0.36 -15.45 10.08
N ARG A 170 0.07 -15.73 8.80
CA ARG A 170 -1.28 -16.02 8.30
C ARG A 170 -1.92 -17.19 9.02
N GLU A 171 -1.16 -18.26 9.24
CA GLU A 171 -1.62 -19.49 9.85
C GLU A 171 -1.68 -19.38 11.38
N ALA A 172 -0.74 -18.65 11.98
CA ALA A 172 -0.58 -18.58 13.43
C ALA A 172 -1.38 -17.44 14.10
N TYR A 173 -1.84 -16.42 13.35
CA TYR A 173 -2.43 -15.20 13.91
C TYR A 173 -3.61 -15.48 14.85
N ALA A 174 -4.57 -16.31 14.43
CA ALA A 174 -5.77 -16.57 15.20
C ALA A 174 -5.48 -17.25 16.55
N GLU A 175 -4.61 -18.27 16.56
CA GLU A 175 -4.21 -18.96 17.79
C GLU A 175 -3.37 -18.07 18.71
N ASN A 176 -2.46 -17.29 18.12
CA ASN A 176 -1.67 -16.29 18.84
C ASN A 176 -2.55 -15.21 19.49
N LEU A 177 -3.60 -14.77 18.81
CA LEU A 177 -4.55 -13.80 19.35
C LEU A 177 -5.36 -14.41 20.49
N LYS A 178 -5.84 -15.65 20.34
CA LYS A 178 -6.52 -16.40 21.43
C LYS A 178 -5.60 -16.57 22.64
N GLU A 179 -4.32 -16.87 22.43
CA GLU A 179 -3.33 -16.94 23.50
C GLU A 179 -3.19 -15.59 24.20
N LEU A 180 -3.08 -14.49 23.47
CA LEU A 180 -2.97 -13.15 24.05
C LEU A 180 -4.22 -12.77 24.86
N ILE A 181 -5.42 -12.90 24.31
CA ILE A 181 -6.66 -12.46 24.97
C ILE A 181 -7.03 -13.32 26.18
N SER A 182 -6.55 -14.56 26.24
CA SER A 182 -6.75 -15.46 27.39
C SER A 182 -5.75 -15.22 28.53
N SER A 183 -5.01 -14.09 28.51
CA SER A 183 -4.02 -13.76 29.54
C SER A 183 -4.70 -13.51 30.89
N PRO A 184 -4.35 -14.24 31.97
CA PRO A 184 -4.99 -14.09 33.28
C PRO A 184 -4.65 -12.78 34.00
N ASN A 185 -3.52 -12.16 33.67
CA ASN A 185 -3.02 -10.92 34.28
C ASN A 185 -2.04 -10.20 33.35
N GLN A 186 -1.63 -8.99 33.75
CA GLN A 186 -0.76 -8.13 32.96
C GLN A 186 0.63 -8.74 32.70
N ALA A 187 1.24 -9.41 33.67
CA ALA A 187 2.55 -10.03 33.48
C ALA A 187 2.52 -11.12 32.41
N GLN A 188 1.47 -11.95 32.42
CA GLN A 188 1.26 -12.96 31.39
C GLN A 188 0.88 -12.33 30.04
N TYR A 189 0.14 -11.23 30.04
CA TYR A 189 -0.15 -10.46 28.84
C TYR A 189 1.11 -9.94 28.17
N ASP A 190 2.03 -9.33 28.92
CA ASP A 190 3.26 -8.76 28.38
C ASP A 190 4.21 -9.85 27.86
N GLN A 191 4.27 -10.99 28.55
CA GLN A 191 5.01 -12.17 28.08
C GLN A 191 4.42 -12.71 26.77
N ARG A 192 3.09 -12.87 26.71
CA ARG A 192 2.40 -13.38 25.51
C ARG A 192 2.48 -12.40 24.36
N LYS A 193 2.34 -11.09 24.59
CA LYS A 193 2.57 -10.03 23.59
C LYS A 193 3.96 -10.13 22.97
N THR A 194 4.98 -10.35 23.79
CA THR A 194 6.37 -10.51 23.30
C THR A 194 6.53 -11.79 22.50
N LYS A 195 5.92 -12.90 22.96
CA LYS A 195 5.95 -14.19 22.29
C LYS A 195 5.23 -14.18 20.94
N THR A 196 4.02 -13.62 20.90
CA THR A 196 3.11 -13.68 19.75
C THR A 196 3.29 -12.51 18.78
N GLY A 197 3.87 -11.40 19.23
CA GLY A 197 3.93 -10.17 18.44
C GLY A 197 2.57 -9.48 18.27
N ILE A 198 1.57 -9.80 19.10
CA ILE A 198 0.24 -9.18 19.06
C ILE A 198 0.04 -8.31 20.29
N THR A 199 -0.53 -7.12 20.11
CA THR A 199 -0.68 -6.09 21.16
C THR A 199 -2.10 -5.87 21.62
N LYS A 200 -3.10 -6.25 20.82
CA LYS A 200 -4.54 -6.17 21.12
C LYS A 200 -5.36 -6.90 20.06
N ALA A 201 -6.64 -7.13 20.33
CA ALA A 201 -7.61 -7.44 19.29
C ALA A 201 -7.96 -6.17 18.50
N PRO A 202 -7.80 -6.16 17.16
CA PRO A 202 -8.15 -4.99 16.34
C PRO A 202 -9.66 -4.84 16.13
N LEU A 203 -10.11 -3.59 15.91
CA LEU A 203 -11.53 -3.24 15.76
C LEU A 203 -12.22 -3.94 14.59
N ILE A 204 -11.50 -4.21 13.49
CA ILE A 204 -12.08 -4.81 12.29
C ILE A 204 -12.51 -6.28 12.52
N LEU A 205 -12.04 -6.94 13.57
CA LEU A 205 -12.58 -8.25 13.99
C LEU A 205 -14.00 -8.15 14.55
N GLY A 206 -14.49 -6.95 14.87
CA GLY A 206 -15.89 -6.70 15.24
C GLY A 206 -16.85 -6.62 14.05
N LEU A 207 -16.34 -6.71 12.83
CA LEU A 207 -17.14 -6.77 11.61
C LEU A 207 -17.64 -8.19 11.33
N ASN A 208 -18.64 -8.31 10.47
CA ASN A 208 -19.15 -9.61 10.06
C ASN A 208 -18.11 -10.35 9.20
N PRO A 209 -17.67 -11.57 9.56
CA PRO A 209 -16.65 -12.31 8.81
C PRO A 209 -17.03 -12.61 7.35
N SER A 210 -18.31 -12.79 7.03
CA SER A 210 -18.78 -12.97 5.64
C SER A 210 -18.89 -11.65 4.87
N ARG A 211 -18.51 -10.52 5.49
CA ARG A 211 -18.57 -9.17 4.91
C ARG A 211 -17.27 -8.40 5.13
N SER A 212 -16.19 -9.09 5.46
CA SER A 212 -14.88 -8.49 5.63
C SER A 212 -13.83 -9.52 5.31
N LEU A 213 -12.83 -9.15 4.51
CA LEU A 213 -11.66 -10.00 4.36
C LEU A 213 -10.93 -10.05 5.72
N GLY A 214 -10.63 -11.27 6.18
CA GLY A 214 -10.15 -11.53 7.53
C GLY A 214 -8.68 -11.14 7.75
N ILE A 215 -8.29 -10.96 9.01
CA ILE A 215 -6.90 -10.70 9.40
C ILE A 215 -6.10 -12.02 9.42
N PRO A 216 -4.85 -12.05 8.93
CA PRO A 216 -4.09 -10.93 8.34
C PRO A 216 -4.18 -10.86 6.80
N TYR A 217 -5.10 -11.59 6.18
CA TYR A 217 -5.26 -11.65 4.71
C TYR A 217 -5.63 -10.29 4.10
N CYS A 218 -6.38 -9.47 4.81
CA CYS A 218 -6.74 -8.12 4.36
C CYS A 218 -5.61 -7.09 4.47
N MET A 219 -4.44 -7.46 5.00
CA MET A 219 -3.29 -6.56 5.06
C MET A 219 -2.63 -6.48 3.69
N THR A 220 -2.45 -5.26 3.20
CA THR A 220 -1.81 -4.97 1.91
C THR A 220 -0.45 -4.30 2.12
N THR A 221 0.38 -4.30 1.08
CA THR A 221 1.65 -3.57 1.09
C THR A 221 1.45 -2.21 0.45
N ASP A 222 2.03 -1.19 1.07
CA ASP A 222 2.17 0.13 0.46
C ASP A 222 3.34 0.13 -0.52
N THR A 223 3.03 -0.02 -1.81
CA THR A 223 4.03 -0.03 -2.88
C THR A 223 4.73 1.32 -3.03
N MET A 224 4.06 2.43 -2.71
CA MET A 224 4.64 3.77 -2.82
C MET A 224 5.80 3.93 -1.83
N HIS A 225 5.59 3.55 -0.57
CA HIS A 225 6.67 3.55 0.43
C HIS A 225 7.72 2.46 0.17
N LEU A 226 7.34 1.33 -0.45
CA LEU A 226 8.31 0.28 -0.81
C LEU A 226 9.36 0.80 -1.80
N ALA A 227 8.95 1.53 -2.85
CA ALA A 227 9.88 2.09 -3.83
C ALA A 227 10.86 3.09 -3.20
N SER A 228 10.38 3.92 -2.26
CA SER A 228 11.23 4.84 -1.52
C SER A 228 12.23 4.13 -0.61
N ASN A 229 11.79 3.11 0.13
CA ASN A 229 12.67 2.33 1.00
C ASN A 229 13.73 1.55 0.19
N LEU A 230 13.34 1.00 -0.96
CA LEU A 230 14.25 0.32 -1.85
C LEU A 230 15.28 1.28 -2.47
N SER A 231 14.84 2.48 -2.87
CA SER A 231 15.74 3.53 -3.36
C SER A 231 16.80 3.87 -2.33
N ASP A 232 16.38 4.15 -1.10
CA ASP A 232 17.27 4.56 -0.01
C ASP A 232 18.30 3.47 0.30
N LEU A 233 17.85 2.21 0.33
CA LEU A 233 18.74 1.05 0.50
C LEU A 233 19.76 0.92 -0.63
N LEU A 234 19.30 0.99 -1.89
CA LEU A 234 20.17 0.86 -3.06
C LEU A 234 21.18 1.99 -3.16
N ILE A 235 20.75 3.23 -2.91
CA ILE A 235 21.64 4.40 -2.87
C ILE A 235 22.66 4.24 -1.75
N SER A 236 22.23 3.83 -0.56
CA SER A 236 23.14 3.59 0.57
C SER A 236 24.17 2.51 0.25
N LEU A 237 23.77 1.45 -0.45
CA LEU A 237 24.67 0.39 -0.90
C LEU A 237 25.67 0.90 -1.96
N TRP A 238 25.21 1.58 -3.00
CA TRP A 238 26.06 2.11 -4.07
C TRP A 238 26.97 3.25 -3.61
N HIS A 239 26.58 3.97 -2.57
CA HIS A 239 27.39 5.03 -1.97
C HIS A 239 28.34 4.48 -0.89
N GLY A 240 28.17 3.24 -0.43
CA GLY A 240 28.96 2.69 0.68
C GLY A 240 28.61 3.31 2.04
N MET A 241 27.36 3.75 2.22
CA MET A 241 26.86 4.34 3.47
C MET A 241 26.03 3.38 4.33
N ILE A 242 25.72 2.19 3.83
CA ILE A 242 25.01 1.18 4.60
C ILE A 242 25.92 0.57 5.66
N ASP A 243 25.38 0.34 6.85
CA ASP A 243 26.12 -0.30 7.95
C ASP A 243 26.64 -1.68 7.51
N CYS A 244 27.95 -1.89 7.59
CA CYS A 244 28.59 -3.17 7.33
C CYS A 244 28.97 -3.88 8.65
N ASN A 245 29.21 -5.19 8.56
CA ASN A 245 29.67 -5.95 9.72
C ASN A 245 31.15 -5.64 10.01
N ALA A 246 31.63 -5.90 11.22
CA ALA A 246 33.01 -5.62 11.62
C ALA A 246 34.09 -6.39 10.83
N THR A 247 33.69 -7.42 10.07
CA THR A 247 34.57 -8.23 9.21
C THR A 247 34.51 -7.82 7.73
N ASP A 248 33.77 -6.77 7.42
CA ASP A 248 33.51 -6.27 6.08
C ASP A 248 33.97 -4.81 5.99
N ASP A 249 34.49 -4.40 4.84
CA ASP A 249 35.04 -3.06 4.63
C ASP A 249 34.40 -2.44 3.39
N THR A 250 33.80 -1.26 3.57
CA THR A 250 33.14 -0.52 2.48
C THR A 250 34.12 -0.11 1.38
N ASP A 251 35.41 0.03 1.71
CA ASP A 251 36.45 0.37 0.73
C ASP A 251 36.71 -0.79 -0.26
N ASP A 252 36.36 -2.02 0.09
CA ASP A 252 36.52 -3.21 -0.76
C ASP A 252 35.29 -3.48 -1.66
N TRP A 253 34.23 -2.68 -1.55
CA TRP A 253 32.99 -2.89 -2.29
C TRP A 253 33.09 -2.39 -3.73
N ASP A 254 33.29 -3.30 -4.67
CA ASP A 254 33.32 -3.01 -6.12
C ASP A 254 31.98 -2.47 -6.65
N TRP A 255 30.86 -2.76 -5.97
CA TRP A 255 29.53 -2.21 -6.26
C TRP A 255 29.28 -0.82 -5.64
N ALA A 256 30.16 -0.30 -4.78
CA ALA A 256 30.03 1.04 -4.17
C ALA A 256 30.48 2.16 -5.14
N VAL A 257 29.91 2.14 -6.34
CA VAL A 257 30.33 2.99 -7.48
C VAL A 257 30.07 4.49 -7.29
N LEU A 258 29.25 4.87 -6.32
CA LEU A 258 28.92 6.26 -5.98
C LEU A 258 29.68 6.75 -4.74
N SER A 259 30.56 5.95 -4.14
CA SER A 259 31.32 6.30 -2.92
C SER A 259 32.19 7.56 -3.08
N ALA A 260 32.76 7.78 -4.27
CA ALA A 260 33.57 8.96 -4.55
C ALA A 260 32.69 10.21 -4.71
N GLY A 261 32.90 11.24 -3.89
CA GLY A 261 32.08 12.46 -3.88
C GLY A 261 31.93 13.13 -5.25
N LYS A 262 32.98 13.17 -6.07
CA LYS A 262 32.90 13.71 -7.45
C LYS A 262 31.94 12.90 -8.34
N THR A 263 31.94 11.57 -8.19
CA THR A 263 31.04 10.68 -8.93
C THR A 263 29.60 10.88 -8.46
N TRP A 264 29.39 10.98 -7.15
CA TRP A 264 28.09 11.29 -6.55
C TRP A 264 27.51 12.63 -7.03
N ASP A 265 28.31 13.70 -7.03
CA ASP A 265 27.89 15.02 -7.50
C ASP A 265 27.49 14.97 -8.98
N THR A 266 28.29 14.29 -9.81
CA THR A 266 28.03 14.12 -11.25
C THR A 266 26.76 13.29 -11.49
N TYR A 267 26.58 12.24 -10.69
CA TYR A 267 25.40 11.40 -10.71
C TYR A 267 24.14 12.20 -10.38
N GLY A 268 24.19 13.03 -9.33
CA GLY A 268 23.10 13.89 -8.93
C GLY A 268 22.65 14.87 -10.02
N VAL A 269 23.60 15.49 -10.72
CA VAL A 269 23.31 16.33 -11.89
C VAL A 269 22.65 15.51 -13.01
N SER A 270 23.14 14.29 -13.26
CA SER A 270 22.58 13.40 -14.29
C SER A 270 21.13 13.01 -13.99
N VAL A 271 20.81 12.71 -12.72
CA VAL A 271 19.44 12.43 -12.28
C VAL A 271 18.52 13.62 -12.53
N HIS A 272 18.96 14.82 -12.17
CA HIS A 272 18.19 16.05 -12.41
C HIS A 272 17.95 16.29 -13.91
N MET A 273 18.99 16.17 -14.74
CA MET A 273 18.91 16.38 -16.19
C MET A 273 18.01 15.34 -16.87
N ALA A 274 18.01 14.10 -16.39
CA ALA A 274 17.12 13.04 -16.88
C ALA A 274 15.63 13.39 -16.70
N GLY A 275 15.30 14.29 -15.75
CA GLY A 275 13.95 14.82 -15.56
C GLY A 275 13.37 15.48 -16.82
N SER A 276 14.20 16.04 -17.71
CA SER A 276 13.76 16.62 -18.98
C SER A 276 13.24 15.60 -19.99
N HIS A 277 13.57 14.32 -19.80
CA HIS A 277 13.10 13.21 -20.63
C HIS A 277 11.87 12.50 -20.04
N LEU A 278 11.40 12.92 -18.86
CA LEU A 278 10.17 12.41 -18.27
C LEU A 278 8.96 13.09 -18.92
N LEU A 279 7.93 12.30 -19.23
CA LEU A 279 6.66 12.82 -19.71
C LEU A 279 6.04 13.74 -18.66
N GLY A 280 5.41 14.83 -19.10
CA GLY A 280 4.76 15.80 -18.21
C GLY A 280 3.64 15.19 -17.35
N SER A 281 3.08 14.03 -17.74
CA SER A 281 2.10 13.28 -16.95
C SER A 281 2.64 12.78 -15.60
N PHE A 282 3.97 12.64 -15.46
CA PHE A 282 4.62 12.26 -14.20
C PHE A 282 4.79 13.43 -13.22
N GLY A 283 4.36 14.63 -13.60
CA GLY A 283 4.34 15.79 -12.73
C GLY A 283 5.69 16.53 -12.68
N THR A 284 6.21 16.74 -11.47
CA THR A 284 7.39 17.58 -11.26
C THR A 284 8.67 16.79 -11.56
N GLN A 285 9.71 17.46 -12.08
CA GLN A 285 11.00 16.80 -12.31
C GLN A 285 11.70 16.47 -10.98
N PRO A 286 12.38 15.32 -10.87
CA PRO A 286 13.19 15.02 -9.70
C PRO A 286 14.32 16.04 -9.54
N HIS A 287 14.61 16.42 -8.30
CA HIS A 287 15.73 17.28 -8.00
C HIS A 287 17.07 16.55 -8.15
N ASN A 288 18.16 17.32 -8.08
CA ASN A 288 19.49 16.76 -7.89
C ASN A 288 19.53 15.97 -6.57
N ILE A 289 19.61 14.65 -6.67
CA ILE A 289 19.57 13.76 -5.51
C ILE A 289 20.77 13.99 -4.59
N ALA A 290 21.94 14.36 -5.11
CA ALA A 290 23.13 14.64 -4.31
C ALA A 290 22.96 15.85 -3.37
N GLU A 291 22.18 16.84 -3.81
CA GLU A 291 21.90 18.05 -3.02
C GLU A 291 20.72 17.88 -2.05
N LYS A 292 19.79 16.97 -2.38
CA LYS A 292 18.49 16.87 -1.71
C LYS A 292 18.31 15.64 -0.84
N LEU A 293 19.14 14.61 -0.98
CA LEU A 293 19.02 13.36 -0.20
C LEU A 293 18.87 13.63 1.31
N THR A 294 19.74 14.47 1.86
CA THR A 294 19.76 14.79 3.31
C THR A 294 18.77 15.88 3.73
N SER A 295 18.20 16.63 2.79
CA SER A 295 17.30 17.77 3.06
C SER A 295 15.83 17.53 2.69
N GLY A 296 15.49 16.29 2.33
CA GLY A 296 14.11 15.84 2.13
C GLY A 296 13.76 15.55 0.67
N TYR A 297 14.47 14.60 0.06
CA TYR A 297 14.07 13.99 -1.22
C TYR A 297 12.75 13.23 -1.03
N LYS A 298 11.74 13.54 -1.84
CA LYS A 298 10.37 13.07 -1.58
C LYS A 298 10.14 11.65 -2.11
N THR A 299 9.18 10.95 -1.53
CA THR A 299 8.75 9.59 -1.94
C THR A 299 8.50 9.48 -3.45
N TRP A 300 7.75 10.42 -4.05
CA TRP A 300 7.50 10.41 -5.49
C TRP A 300 8.77 10.66 -6.34
N GLU A 301 9.76 11.38 -5.81
CA GLU A 301 11.05 11.57 -6.49
C GLU A 301 11.88 10.28 -6.47
N PHE A 302 11.81 9.53 -5.36
CA PHE A 302 12.39 8.19 -5.26
C PHE A 302 11.70 7.17 -6.17
N GLU A 303 10.39 7.25 -6.34
CA GLU A 303 9.65 6.41 -7.29
C GLU A 303 10.10 6.65 -8.73
N LEU A 304 10.17 7.92 -9.17
CA LEU A 304 10.67 8.27 -10.49
C LEU A 304 12.13 7.88 -10.67
N TYR A 305 12.95 8.09 -9.64
CA TYR A 305 14.32 7.63 -9.62
C TYR A 305 14.40 6.12 -9.84
N THR A 306 13.75 5.29 -9.02
CA THR A 306 13.81 3.83 -9.11
C THR A 306 13.34 3.31 -10.46
N SER A 307 12.18 3.79 -10.90
CA SER A 307 11.48 3.22 -12.05
C SER A 307 12.04 3.69 -13.39
N ARG A 308 12.66 4.88 -13.47
CA ARG A 308 13.01 5.50 -14.75
C ARG A 308 14.47 5.94 -14.89
N VAL A 309 15.16 6.28 -13.81
CA VAL A 309 16.44 7.01 -13.89
C VAL A 309 17.60 6.26 -13.22
N GLY A 310 17.44 5.87 -11.97
CA GLY A 310 18.51 5.41 -11.09
C GLY A 310 19.12 4.07 -11.52
N PHE A 311 18.28 3.10 -11.89
CA PHE A 311 18.75 1.74 -12.21
C PHE A 311 19.57 1.71 -13.52
N LYS A 312 19.07 2.35 -14.58
CA LYS A 312 19.81 2.44 -15.86
C LYS A 312 21.09 3.26 -15.72
N SER A 313 21.05 4.34 -14.94
CA SER A 313 22.22 5.19 -14.76
C SER A 313 23.34 4.47 -13.99
N CYS A 314 23.05 3.78 -12.89
CA CYS A 314 24.06 3.05 -12.11
C CYS A 314 24.64 1.83 -12.85
N VAL A 315 23.81 1.07 -13.58
CA VAL A 315 24.28 -0.07 -14.39
C VAL A 315 25.25 0.40 -15.49
N ASN A 316 25.00 1.55 -16.10
CA ASN A 316 25.89 2.14 -17.10
C ASN A 316 27.21 2.65 -16.52
N THR A 317 27.23 3.17 -15.28
CA THR A 317 28.47 3.60 -14.62
C THR A 317 29.31 2.41 -14.13
N ALA A 318 28.68 1.29 -13.79
CA ALA A 318 29.29 0.21 -13.03
C ALA A 318 29.73 -1.01 -13.86
N SER A 319 29.45 -1.08 -15.17
CA SER A 319 29.67 -2.30 -15.98
C SER A 319 29.07 -3.56 -15.32
N ILE A 320 28.00 -3.42 -14.54
CA ILE A 320 27.34 -4.53 -13.84
C ILE A 320 26.68 -5.41 -14.89
N THR A 321 27.09 -6.67 -14.96
CA THR A 321 26.57 -7.66 -15.91
C THR A 321 25.08 -7.90 -15.71
N ALA A 322 24.38 -8.18 -16.80
CA ALA A 322 22.92 -8.31 -16.93
C ALA A 322 22.19 -9.27 -15.96
N GLU A 323 22.92 -10.06 -15.15
CA GLU A 323 22.33 -11.01 -14.19
C GLU A 323 21.68 -10.33 -12.98
N THR A 324 22.16 -9.16 -12.54
CA THR A 324 21.52 -8.41 -11.43
C THR A 324 20.24 -7.69 -11.88
N THR A 325 20.14 -7.36 -13.18
CA THR A 325 18.95 -6.75 -13.79
C THR A 325 17.75 -7.71 -13.80
N PHE A 326 18.00 -9.01 -13.81
CA PHE A 326 16.99 -10.06 -13.97
C PHE A 326 16.10 -10.25 -12.73
N TYR A 327 16.60 -9.94 -11.53
CA TYR A 327 15.87 -10.14 -10.27
C TYR A 327 14.94 -8.97 -9.88
N LEU A 328 15.18 -7.77 -10.40
CA LEU A 328 14.42 -6.56 -10.07
C LEU A 328 13.46 -6.10 -11.18
N TYR A 329 13.63 -6.63 -12.40
CA TYR A 329 12.72 -6.41 -13.52
C TYR A 329 11.25 -6.74 -13.23
N PRO A 330 10.89 -7.83 -12.52
CA PRO A 330 9.49 -8.16 -12.24
C PRO A 330 8.78 -7.12 -11.36
N VAL A 331 9.52 -6.50 -10.42
CA VAL A 331 8.99 -5.47 -9.51
C VAL A 331 8.80 -4.14 -10.27
N ILE A 332 9.71 -3.81 -11.18
CA ILE A 332 9.63 -2.60 -12.01
C ILE A 332 8.49 -2.72 -13.04
N VAL A 333 8.32 -3.88 -13.66
CA VAL A 333 7.24 -4.15 -14.63
C VAL A 333 5.86 -4.08 -13.97
N GLN A 334 5.71 -4.55 -12.72
CA GLN A 334 4.47 -4.35 -11.95
C GLN A 334 4.16 -2.88 -11.67
N ILE A 335 5.17 -2.03 -11.47
CA ILE A 335 4.99 -0.59 -11.26
C ILE A 335 4.67 0.13 -12.59
N GLU A 336 5.28 -0.27 -13.71
CA GLU A 336 4.99 0.29 -15.04
C GLU A 336 3.59 -0.06 -15.56
N HIS A 337 3.00 -1.19 -15.16
CA HIS A 337 1.64 -1.59 -15.58
C HIS A 337 0.51 -1.01 -14.70
N LEU A 338 0.82 -0.39 -13.56
CA LEU A 338 -0.16 0.27 -12.69
C LEU A 338 -0.52 1.70 -13.13
N THR A 339 0.11 2.22 -14.20
CA THR A 339 -0.23 3.53 -14.76
C THR A 339 -1.35 3.41 -15.79
N VAL A 340 -2.43 4.16 -15.55
CA VAL A 340 -3.64 4.31 -16.38
C VAL A 340 -3.32 4.29 -17.88
N PRO A 341 -3.99 3.46 -18.71
CA PRO A 341 -3.82 3.55 -20.16
C PRO A 341 -4.29 4.92 -20.66
N GLU A 342 -3.51 5.50 -21.59
CA GLU A 342 -3.84 6.77 -22.24
C GLU A 342 -5.27 6.73 -22.81
N PRO A 343 -6.07 7.81 -22.66
CA PRO A 343 -7.28 7.92 -23.46
C PRO A 343 -6.86 8.02 -24.93
N ASP A 344 -7.39 7.12 -25.77
CA ASP A 344 -7.32 7.25 -27.22
C ASP A 344 -7.66 8.70 -27.60
N GLU A 345 -6.69 9.41 -28.17
CA GLU A 345 -6.93 10.69 -28.85
C GLU A 345 -7.73 10.39 -30.13
N GLY A 346 -9.01 10.11 -29.94
CA GLY A 346 -10.00 10.17 -30.99
C GLY A 346 -10.17 11.62 -31.40
N GLU A 347 -9.61 11.96 -32.54
CA GLU A 347 -9.94 13.16 -33.30
C GLU A 347 -11.47 13.32 -33.34
N CYS A 348 -11.95 14.47 -32.89
CA CYS A 348 -13.31 14.92 -33.15
C CYS A 348 -13.24 16.42 -33.48
N PRO A 349 -14.06 16.89 -34.44
CA PRO A 349 -13.79 18.04 -35.31
C PRO A 349 -13.79 19.42 -34.64
#